data_AF-U1QWE9-F1
#
_entry.id   AF-U1QWE9-F1
#
_cell.length_a   1.000
_cell.length_b   1.000
_cell.length_c   1.000
_cell.angle_alpha   90.00
_cell.angle_beta   90.00
_cell.angle_gamma   90.00
#
_symmetry.space_group_name_H-M   'P 1'
#
loop_
_entity.id
_entity.type
_entity.pdbx_description
1 polymer ?
#
loop_
_entity_poly.entity_id
_entity_poly.type
_entity_poly.pdbx_seq_one_letter_code
_entity_poly.pdbx_strand_id
1 'polypeptide(L)'
;MANIIKLIPFIMILQSCCLSSSNSCFIYRFWNGDYSVRNNAAEFDKERRVFYENEPQETKLLRVKNEQYCNRLANSLFYEKKHKYGDTYRVNMSDIFVHCMRVNGTPLYKDIPKEYEWLTDEDVRIK
;
A
#
# COMPACT_ATOMS: atom_id res chain seq x y z
N MET A 1 22.71 -29.25 -32.84
CA MET A 1 22.86 -27.94 -33.53
C MET A 1 21.59 -27.48 -34.26
N ALA A 2 20.82 -28.36 -34.91
CA ALA A 2 19.59 -27.98 -35.63
C ALA A 2 18.49 -27.30 -34.79
N ASN A 3 18.39 -27.61 -33.48
CA ASN A 3 17.36 -27.02 -32.61
C ASN A 3 17.71 -25.58 -32.13
N ILE A 4 19.00 -25.23 -32.05
CA ILE A 4 19.46 -23.88 -31.68
C ILE A 4 19.18 -22.91 -32.84
N ILE A 5 19.37 -23.37 -34.09
CA ILE A 5 19.12 -22.57 -35.30
C ILE A 5 17.63 -22.21 -35.45
N LYS A 6 16.71 -23.05 -34.94
CA LYS A 6 15.26 -22.75 -34.93
C LYS A 6 14.82 -21.82 -33.79
N LEU A 7 15.61 -21.69 -32.73
CA LEU A 7 15.33 -20.78 -31.61
C LEU A 7 15.60 -19.31 -31.99
N ILE A 8 16.64 -19.09 -32.79
CA ILE A 8 17.08 -17.76 -33.24
C ILE A 8 15.98 -16.97 -33.97
N PRO A 9 15.25 -17.53 -34.97
CA PRO A 9 14.17 -16.80 -35.62
C PRO A 9 12.96 -16.58 -34.70
N PHE A 10 12.69 -17.50 -33.77
CA PHE A 10 11.59 -17.35 -32.80
C PHE A 10 11.83 -16.17 -31.84
N ILE A 11 13.08 -16.01 -31.37
CA ILE A 11 13.48 -14.88 -30.52
C ILE A 11 13.44 -13.56 -31.31
N MET A 12 13.87 -13.55 -32.58
CA MET A 12 13.83 -12.36 -33.42
C MET A 12 12.39 -11.91 -33.74
N ILE A 13 11.45 -12.84 -33.96
CA ILE A 13 10.04 -12.52 -34.19
C ILE A 13 9.42 -11.90 -32.92
N LEU A 14 9.73 -12.45 -31.73
CA LEU A 14 9.25 -11.90 -30.45
C LEU A 14 9.77 -10.48 -30.17
N GLN A 15 10.95 -10.11 -30.68
CA GLN A 15 11.50 -8.76 -30.58
C GLN A 15 10.92 -7.79 -31.64
N SER A 16 10.49 -8.30 -32.80
CA SER A 16 9.95 -7.47 -33.89
C SER A 16 8.62 -6.77 -33.54
N CYS A 17 7.84 -7.33 -32.62
CA CYS A 17 6.60 -6.70 -32.12
C CYS A 17 6.84 -5.53 -31.14
N CYS A 18 8.09 -5.16 -30.86
CA CYS A 18 8.48 -4.22 -29.82
C CYS A 18 9.19 -2.96 -30.32
N LEU A 19 9.10 -2.64 -31.62
CA LEU A 19 9.77 -1.49 -32.23
C LEU A 19 9.18 -0.11 -31.84
N SER A 20 8.05 -0.06 -31.12
CA SER A 20 7.50 1.20 -30.61
C SER A 20 7.19 1.12 -29.10
N SER A 21 7.93 1.92 -28.33
CA SER A 21 7.85 2.07 -26.86
C SER A 21 8.48 0.94 -26.04
N SER A 22 9.52 1.31 -25.28
CA SER A 22 10.19 0.44 -24.32
C SER A 22 9.24 -0.17 -23.28
N ASN A 23 8.14 0.50 -22.92
CA ASN A 23 7.23 0.06 -21.84
C ASN A 23 6.04 -0.83 -22.31
N SER A 24 5.84 -1.01 -23.62
CA SER A 24 4.74 -1.82 -24.17
C SER A 24 5.18 -3.25 -24.52
N CYS A 25 6.49 -3.48 -24.69
CA CYS A 25 7.04 -4.77 -25.08
C CYS A 25 6.91 -5.83 -23.97
N PHE A 26 6.38 -7.01 -24.30
CA PHE A 26 6.21 -8.08 -23.31
C PHE A 26 7.53 -8.52 -22.66
N ILE A 27 8.65 -8.50 -23.40
CA ILE A 27 9.98 -8.87 -22.88
C ILE A 27 10.43 -7.86 -21.81
N TYR A 28 10.23 -6.57 -22.06
CA TYR A 28 10.59 -5.53 -21.10
C TYR A 28 9.68 -5.59 -19.85
N ARG A 29 8.37 -5.80 -20.04
CA ARG A 29 7.43 -6.02 -18.92
C ARG A 29 7.78 -7.26 -18.09
N PHE A 30 8.19 -8.34 -18.75
CA PHE A 30 8.64 -9.55 -18.07
C PHE A 30 9.93 -9.32 -17.29
N TRP A 31 10.93 -8.69 -17.92
CA TRP A 31 12.22 -8.39 -17.30
C TRP A 31 12.09 -7.43 -16.10
N ASN A 32 11.20 -6.45 -16.19
CA ASN A 32 10.90 -5.55 -15.07
C ASN A 32 9.92 -6.12 -14.04
N GLY A 33 9.52 -7.38 -14.21
CA GLY A 33 8.65 -8.07 -13.25
C GLY A 33 7.22 -7.53 -13.20
N ASP A 34 6.75 -6.78 -14.21
CA ASP A 34 5.42 -6.14 -14.22
C ASP A 34 4.29 -7.14 -13.97
N TYR A 35 4.40 -8.36 -14.49
CA TYR A 35 3.41 -9.41 -14.28
C TYR A 35 3.38 -9.89 -12.83
N SER A 36 4.55 -10.03 -12.19
CA SER A 36 4.63 -10.38 -10.77
C SER A 36 4.05 -9.26 -9.91
N VAL A 37 4.37 -8.00 -10.22
CA VAL A 37 3.84 -6.83 -9.49
C VAL A 37 2.32 -6.76 -9.63
N ARG A 38 1.78 -6.95 -10.85
CA ARG A 38 0.33 -6.94 -11.09
C ARG A 38 -0.40 -8.07 -10.38
N ASN A 39 0.14 -9.28 -10.42
CA ASN A 39 -0.47 -10.43 -9.75
C ASN A 39 -0.46 -10.23 -8.22
N ASN A 40 0.65 -9.75 -7.66
CA ASN A 40 0.74 -9.45 -6.23
C ASN A 40 -0.22 -8.32 -5.82
N ALA A 41 -0.34 -7.26 -6.63
CA ALA A 41 -1.30 -6.20 -6.39
C ALA A 41 -2.74 -6.70 -6.46
N ALA A 42 -3.07 -7.54 -7.45
CA ALA A 42 -4.40 -8.13 -7.60
C ALA A 42 -4.76 -9.04 -6.41
N GLU A 43 -3.82 -9.86 -5.94
CA GLU A 43 -4.05 -10.71 -4.76
C GLU A 43 -4.19 -9.85 -3.50
N PHE A 44 -3.35 -8.83 -3.32
CA PHE A 44 -3.48 -7.89 -2.21
C PHE A 44 -4.85 -7.20 -2.19
N ASP A 45 -5.33 -6.70 -3.34
CA ASP A 45 -6.64 -6.06 -3.45
C ASP A 45 -7.80 -7.03 -3.23
N LYS A 46 -7.64 -8.29 -3.62
CA LYS A 46 -8.61 -9.35 -3.34
C LYS A 46 -8.69 -9.65 -1.85
N GLU A 47 -7.56 -9.91 -1.20
CA GLU A 47 -7.53 -10.16 0.25
C GLU A 47 -8.05 -8.95 1.05
N ARG A 48 -7.67 -7.74 0.63
CA ARG A 48 -8.14 -6.48 1.23
C ARG A 48 -9.66 -6.35 1.16
N ARG A 49 -10.27 -6.67 0.02
CA ARG A 49 -11.74 -6.66 -0.15
C ARG A 49 -12.41 -7.66 0.78
N VAL A 50 -11.92 -8.91 0.79
CA VAL A 50 -12.45 -9.96 1.66
C VAL A 50 -12.38 -9.56 3.13
N PHE A 51 -11.29 -8.94 3.56
CA PHE A 51 -11.14 -8.42 4.92
C PHE A 51 -12.26 -7.44 5.28
N TYR A 52 -12.49 -6.39 4.48
CA TYR A 52 -13.50 -5.38 4.77
C TYR A 52 -14.94 -5.87 4.54
N GLU A 53 -15.17 -6.77 3.58
CA GLU A 53 -16.48 -7.36 3.32
C GLU A 53 -16.95 -8.24 4.48
N ASN A 54 -16.02 -8.95 5.13
CA ASN A 54 -16.29 -9.81 6.28
C ASN A 54 -16.45 -9.05 7.62
N GLU A 55 -16.22 -7.73 7.65
CA GLU A 55 -16.43 -6.95 8.88
C GLU A 55 -17.93 -6.90 9.26
N PRO A 56 -18.26 -6.97 10.57
CA PRO A 56 -19.60 -6.71 11.07
C PRO A 56 -20.12 -5.34 10.63
N GLN A 57 -21.44 -5.22 10.46
CA GLN A 57 -22.05 -3.95 10.02
C GLN A 57 -21.77 -2.80 11.00
N GLU A 58 -21.75 -3.07 12.30
CA GLU A 58 -21.37 -2.10 13.33
C GLU A 58 -19.93 -1.60 13.16
N THR A 59 -18.99 -2.49 12.85
CA THR A 59 -17.58 -2.17 12.61
C THR A 59 -17.41 -1.34 11.34
N LYS A 60 -18.16 -1.64 10.28
CA LYS A 60 -18.16 -0.84 9.04
C LYS A 60 -18.63 0.59 9.30
N LEU A 61 -19.70 0.76 10.08
CA LEU A 61 -20.19 2.09 10.46
C LEU A 61 -19.20 2.84 11.36
N LEU A 62 -18.56 2.14 12.30
CA LEU A 62 -17.51 2.68 13.14
C LEU A 62 -16.30 3.13 12.31
N ARG A 63 -15.89 2.33 11.31
CA ARG A 63 -14.78 2.63 10.41
C ARG A 63 -15.00 3.94 9.67
N VAL A 64 -16.18 4.18 9.10
CA VAL A 64 -16.48 5.45 8.42
C VAL A 64 -16.34 6.64 9.37
N LYS A 65 -16.82 6.53 10.61
CA LYS A 65 -16.68 7.58 11.62
C LYS A 65 -15.21 7.80 12.00
N ASN A 66 -14.48 6.72 12.22
CA ASN A 66 -13.06 6.75 12.58
C ASN A 66 -12.22 7.33 11.42
N GLU A 67 -12.49 6.98 10.17
CA GLU A 67 -11.78 7.53 9.01
C GLU A 67 -11.94 9.05 8.94
N GLN A 68 -13.14 9.57 9.15
CA GLN A 68 -13.38 11.02 9.17
C GLN A 68 -12.70 11.72 10.35
N TYR A 69 -12.72 11.09 11.53
CA TYR A 69 -12.05 11.62 12.72
C TYR A 69 -10.53 11.59 12.57
N CYS A 70 -9.97 10.41 12.28
CA CYS A 70 -8.53 10.18 12.15
C CYS A 70 -7.92 10.98 11.00
N ASN A 71 -8.63 11.20 9.88
CA ASN A 71 -8.12 12.08 8.82
C ASN A 71 -7.99 13.53 9.29
N ARG A 72 -8.99 14.05 10.01
CA ARG A 72 -8.93 15.41 10.55
C ARG A 72 -7.83 15.53 11.60
N LEU A 73 -7.77 14.57 12.51
CA LEU A 73 -6.78 14.55 13.59
C LEU A 73 -5.35 14.40 13.05
N ALA A 74 -5.12 13.52 12.09
CA ALA A 74 -3.79 13.32 11.51
C ALA A 74 -3.27 14.60 10.87
N ASN A 75 -4.12 15.36 10.17
CA ASN A 75 -3.75 16.65 9.61
C ASN A 75 -3.37 17.68 10.69
N SER A 76 -4.14 17.78 11.78
CA SER A 76 -3.84 18.74 12.84
C SER A 76 -2.60 18.35 13.65
N LEU A 77 -2.51 17.07 14.02
CA LEU A 77 -1.46 16.55 14.90
C LEU A 77 -0.12 16.43 14.17
N PHE A 78 -0.12 16.21 12.85
CA PHE A 78 1.10 16.06 12.07
C PHE A 78 2.03 17.27 12.19
N TYR A 79 1.51 18.50 12.07
CA TYR A 79 2.35 19.69 12.15
C TYR A 79 2.93 19.91 13.55
N GLU A 80 2.13 19.67 14.59
CA GLU A 80 2.57 19.75 15.98
C GLU A 80 3.71 18.75 16.26
N LYS A 81 3.49 17.47 15.92
CA LYS A 81 4.48 16.41 16.15
C LYS A 81 5.72 16.62 15.28
N LYS A 82 5.56 17.05 14.02
CA LYS A 82 6.69 17.33 13.13
C LYS A 82 7.54 18.49 13.63
N HIS A 83 6.92 19.54 14.16
CA HIS A 83 7.67 20.65 14.76
C HIS A 83 8.43 20.22 16.02
N LYS A 84 7.80 19.39 16.88
CA LYS A 84 8.40 18.99 18.16
C LYS A 84 9.46 17.88 18.02
N TYR A 85 9.26 16.94 17.10
CA TYR A 85 10.02 15.69 17.02
C TYR A 85 10.71 15.46 15.67
N GLY A 86 10.50 16.32 14.67
CA GLY A 86 10.96 16.11 13.30
C GLY A 86 12.48 16.09 13.12
N ASP A 87 13.23 16.67 14.05
CA ASP A 87 14.70 16.63 14.04
C ASP A 87 15.25 15.27 14.48
N THR A 88 14.50 14.51 15.28
CA THR A 88 14.93 13.22 15.85
C THR A 88 14.25 12.03 15.16
N TYR A 89 12.97 12.17 14.78
CA TYR A 89 12.18 11.08 14.24
C TYR A 89 11.55 11.46 12.90
N ARG A 90 11.37 10.45 12.04
CA ARG A 90 10.58 10.59 10.82
C ARG A 90 9.09 10.58 11.15
N VAL A 91 8.53 11.76 11.41
CA VAL A 91 7.10 11.96 11.62
C VAL A 91 6.37 11.89 10.27
N ASN A 92 5.47 10.91 10.09
CA ASN A 92 4.60 10.82 8.90
C ASN A 92 3.12 10.91 9.30
N MET A 93 2.34 11.59 8.48
CA MET A 93 0.90 11.72 8.69
C MET A 93 0.16 10.37 8.58
N SER A 94 0.62 9.49 7.67
CA SER A 94 0.07 8.14 7.52
C SER A 94 0.24 7.29 8.78
N ASP A 95 1.37 7.42 9.48
CA ASP A 95 1.61 6.66 10.72
C ASP A 95 0.62 7.09 11.82
N ILE A 96 0.32 8.39 11.92
CA ILE A 96 -0.70 8.93 12.83
C ILE A 96 -2.09 8.38 12.48
N PHE A 97 -2.46 8.41 11.20
CA PHE A 97 -3.75 7.90 10.75
C PHE A 97 -3.91 6.40 11.05
N VAL A 98 -2.90 5.58 10.70
CA VAL A 98 -2.92 4.14 10.93
C VAL A 98 -3.02 3.83 12.44
N HIS A 99 -2.23 4.52 13.26
CA HIS A 99 -2.28 4.36 14.71
C HIS A 99 -3.65 4.76 15.29
N CYS A 100 -4.22 5.87 14.83
CA CYS A 100 -5.58 6.29 15.21
C CYS A 100 -6.64 5.26 14.85
N MET A 101 -6.61 4.72 13.62
CA MET A 101 -7.55 3.69 13.18
C MET A 101 -7.47 2.44 14.04
N ARG A 102 -6.26 2.03 14.44
CA ARG A 102 -6.00 0.88 15.31
C ARG A 102 -6.51 1.11 16.74
N VAL A 103 -6.12 2.22 17.36
CA VAL A 103 -6.49 2.56 18.75
C VAL A 103 -8.01 2.69 18.92
N ASN A 104 -8.70 3.18 17.90
CA ASN A 104 -10.16 3.33 17.91
C ASN A 104 -10.93 2.10 17.39
N GLY A 105 -10.27 0.93 17.29
CA GLY A 105 -10.94 -0.36 17.06
C GLY A 105 -11.26 -0.70 15.61
N THR A 106 -10.67 0.01 14.64
CA THR A 106 -10.88 -0.23 13.20
C THR A 106 -9.55 -0.32 12.43
N PRO A 107 -8.66 -1.28 12.77
CA PRO A 107 -7.34 -1.40 12.15
C PRO A 107 -7.45 -1.59 10.63
N LEU A 108 -6.41 -1.18 9.89
CA LEU A 108 -6.38 -1.35 8.44
C LEU A 108 -5.97 -2.78 8.06
N TYR A 109 -6.31 -3.18 6.84
CA TYR A 109 -5.85 -4.45 6.28
C TYR A 109 -4.31 -4.55 6.32
N LYS A 110 -3.81 -5.67 6.86
CA LYS A 110 -2.36 -5.92 7.07
C LYS A 110 -1.67 -4.81 7.89
N ASP A 111 -2.39 -4.17 8.79
CA ASP A 111 -1.79 -3.28 9.79
C ASP A 111 -0.84 -4.06 10.72
N ILE A 112 0.35 -3.52 10.94
CA ILE A 112 1.35 -4.07 11.84
C ILE A 112 1.56 -3.04 12.95
N PRO A 113 1.35 -3.41 14.22
CA PRO A 113 1.64 -2.54 15.34
C PRO A 113 3.06 -2.00 15.27
N LYS A 114 3.17 -0.67 15.37
CA LYS A 114 4.41 0.07 15.46
C LYS A 114 4.33 0.92 16.71
N GLU A 115 5.40 0.87 17.49
CA GLU A 115 5.59 1.71 18.66
C GLU A 115 6.32 2.97 18.24
N TYR A 116 5.89 4.10 18.76
CA TYR A 116 6.48 5.40 18.51
C TYR A 116 6.74 6.09 19.83
N GLU A 117 7.93 6.66 20.00
CA GLU A 117 8.25 7.48 21.17
C GLU A 117 7.55 8.85 21.12
N TRP A 118 7.12 9.27 19.93
CA TRP A 118 6.53 10.60 19.67
C TRP A 118 5.00 10.59 19.51
N LEU A 119 4.36 9.42 19.46
CA LEU A 119 2.92 9.25 19.26
C LEU A 119 2.37 8.19 20.20
N THR A 120 1.44 8.57 21.07
CA THR A 120 0.80 7.66 22.04
C THR A 120 -0.66 7.40 21.71
N ASP A 121 -1.25 6.38 22.33
CA ASP A 121 -2.66 6.04 22.17
C ASP A 121 -3.59 7.20 22.57
N GLU A 122 -3.24 7.95 23.62
CA GLU A 122 -4.02 9.09 24.11
C GLU A 122 -4.05 10.26 23.13
N ASP A 123 -3.02 10.41 22.31
CA ASP A 123 -2.97 11.46 21.28
C ASP A 123 -4.06 11.23 20.22
N VAL A 124 -4.48 9.96 20.02
CA VAL A 124 -5.36 9.56 18.92
C VAL A 124 -6.70 8.96 19.35
N ARG A 125 -6.89 8.70 20.65
CA ARG A 125 -8.13 8.14 21.19
C ARG A 125 -9.28 9.14 21.08
N ILE A 126 -10.43 8.65 20.61
CA ILE A 126 -11.65 9.46 20.52
C ILE A 126 -12.07 9.95 21.92
N LYS A 127 -12.22 11.28 21.97
CA LYS A 127 -12.82 12.14 23.01
C LYS A 127 -14.21 11.72 23.47
#